data_AF-A0AAP8LAP1-F1
#
_entry.id   AF-A0AAP8LAP1-F1
#
_cell.length_a   1.000
_cell.length_b   1.000
_cell.length_c   1.000
_cell.angle_alpha   90.00
_cell.angle_beta   90.00
_cell.angle_gamma   90.00
#
_symmetry.space_group_name_H-M   'P 1'
#
loop_
_entity.id
_entity.type
_entity.pdbx_description
1 polymer ?
#
loop_
_entity_poly.entity_id
_entity_poly.type
_entity_poly.pdbx_seq_one_letter_code
_entity_poly.pdbx_strand_id
1 'polypeptide(L)'
;MKLCMHAMAAAIALIGTSGAWAGEPEAKKWVDSEFQPSTLSKDQQMAEMKWFIEAAAKLKAKGVNEINVVSETITTHEYESKVLAKAF
;
A
#
# COMPACT_ATOMS: atom_id res chain seq x y z
N MET A 1 48.02 9.57 -14.31
CA MET A 1 47.77 8.19 -13.83
C MET A 1 46.40 8.22 -13.15
N LYS A 2 45.27 8.03 -13.83
CA LYS A 2 44.56 6.76 -14.10
C LYS A 2 44.41 5.82 -12.88
N LEU A 3 43.20 5.86 -12.33
CA LEU A 3 42.33 4.76 -11.86
C LEU A 3 42.64 4.00 -10.55
N CYS A 4 41.66 3.96 -9.65
CA CYS A 4 41.01 2.74 -9.09
C CYS A 4 39.87 3.20 -8.13
N MET A 5 38.63 3.33 -8.59
CA MET A 5 37.60 2.27 -8.68
C MET A 5 37.13 1.69 -7.33
N HIS A 6 35.94 2.16 -6.94
CA HIS A 6 34.76 1.35 -6.57
C HIS A 6 34.56 0.86 -5.13
N ALA A 7 33.60 1.54 -4.49
CA ALA A 7 32.36 0.97 -3.94
C ALA A 7 32.47 0.10 -2.68
N MET A 8 32.33 0.75 -1.53
CA MET A 8 31.87 0.12 -0.29
C MET A 8 30.39 -0.21 -0.45
N ALA A 9 30.08 -1.48 -0.70
CA ALA A 9 28.73 -2.00 -0.65
C ALA A 9 28.28 -2.04 0.82
N ALA A 10 27.30 -1.20 1.18
CA ALA A 10 26.54 -1.35 2.41
C ALA A 10 25.09 -1.69 2.02
N ALA A 11 24.81 -2.99 1.96
CA ALA A 11 23.45 -3.51 1.84
C ALA A 11 22.70 -3.23 3.14
N ILE A 12 21.86 -2.21 3.15
CA ILE A 12 20.89 -2.01 4.22
C ILE A 12 19.66 -2.84 3.87
N ALA A 13 19.60 -4.04 4.45
CA ALA A 13 18.37 -4.80 4.58
C ALA A 13 17.44 -4.03 5.54
N LEU A 14 16.51 -3.26 4.99
CA LEU A 14 15.39 -2.71 5.74
C LEU A 14 14.41 -3.84 6.04
N ILE A 15 14.53 -4.35 7.26
CA ILE A 15 13.54 -5.15 7.97
C ILE A 15 12.17 -4.48 7.82
N GLY A 16 11.19 -5.26 7.36
CA GLY A 16 9.84 -4.81 7.07
C GLY A 16 9.19 -4.12 8.26
N THR A 17 9.04 -2.80 8.16
CA THR A 17 7.99 -2.09 8.84
C THR A 17 6.73 -2.31 8.00
N SER A 18 5.81 -3.13 8.49
CA SER A 18 4.45 -3.27 7.97
C SER A 18 3.66 -2.00 8.28
N GLY A 19 4.09 -0.87 7.75
CA GLY A 19 3.21 0.25 7.46
C GLY A 19 2.60 -0.01 6.10
N ALA A 20 1.30 0.24 5.93
CA ALA A 20 0.73 0.40 4.61
C ALA A 20 1.44 1.59 3.95
N TRP A 21 2.44 1.31 3.12
CA TRP A 21 3.00 2.29 2.20
C TRP A 21 1.96 2.43 1.10
N ALA A 22 0.96 3.28 1.31
CA ALA A 22 -0.03 3.62 0.29
C ALA A 22 0.60 4.58 -0.73
N GLY A 23 1.66 4.12 -1.40
CA GLY A 23 2.27 4.78 -2.54
C GLY A 23 1.67 4.29 -3.85
N GLU A 24 1.85 5.05 -4.92
CA GLU A 24 1.48 4.63 -6.28
C GLU A 24 2.06 3.25 -6.68
N PRO A 25 3.30 2.86 -6.28
CA PRO A 25 3.83 1.53 -6.57
C PRO A 25 3.06 0.38 -5.90
N GLU A 26 2.68 0.55 -4.63
CA GLU A 26 1.92 -0.45 -3.89
C GLU A 26 0.49 -0.52 -4.40
N ALA A 27 -0.14 0.62 -4.70
CA ALA A 27 -1.44 0.68 -5.35
C ALA A 27 -1.47 -0.14 -6.64
N LYS A 28 -0.42 -0.03 -7.47
CA LYS A 28 -0.29 -0.82 -8.69
C LYS A 28 -0.23 -2.31 -8.41
N LYS A 29 0.53 -2.74 -7.39
CA LYS A 29 0.60 -4.15 -6.98
C LYS A 29 -0.78 -4.68 -6.59
N TRP A 30 -1.54 -3.92 -5.79
CA TRP A 30 -2.90 -4.32 -5.37
C TRP A 30 -3.86 -4.39 -6.56
N VAL A 31 -3.81 -3.40 -7.45
CA VAL A 31 -4.59 -3.38 -8.70
C VAL A 31 -4.28 -4.60 -9.59
N ASP A 32 -3.02 -4.97 -9.73
CA ASP A 32 -2.60 -6.07 -10.60
C ASP A 32 -2.86 -7.47 -10.00
N SER A 33 -3.05 -7.60 -8.68
CA SER A 33 -3.16 -8.91 -8.00
C SER A 33 -4.51 -9.14 -7.31
N GLU A 34 -4.89 -8.28 -6.36
CA GLU A 34 -6.02 -8.52 -5.47
C GLU A 34 -7.32 -7.87 -5.97
N PHE A 35 -7.23 -6.80 -6.77
CA PHE A 35 -8.42 -6.11 -7.31
C PHE A 35 -8.82 -6.62 -8.70
N GLN A 36 -8.61 -7.93 -8.94
CA GLN A 36 -9.02 -8.59 -10.19
C GLN A 36 -9.97 -9.76 -9.90
N PRO A 37 -10.97 -9.99 -10.77
CA PRO A 37 -11.31 -9.20 -11.97
C PRO A 37 -12.00 -7.86 -11.62
N SER A 38 -11.79 -6.84 -12.45
CA SER A 38 -12.46 -5.53 -12.30
C SER A 38 -13.23 -5.14 -13.56
N THR A 39 -14.31 -4.39 -13.36
CA THR A 39 -15.07 -3.74 -14.44
C THR A 39 -14.39 -2.45 -14.93
N LEU A 40 -13.44 -1.92 -14.16
CA LEU A 40 -12.71 -0.70 -14.46
C LEU A 40 -11.44 -1.00 -15.25
N SER A 41 -11.07 -0.11 -16.17
CA SER A 41 -9.76 -0.18 -16.83
C SER A 41 -8.63 0.02 -15.81
N LYS A 42 -7.41 -0.42 -16.12
CA LYS A 42 -6.27 -0.24 -15.22
C LYS A 42 -6.03 1.23 -14.88
N ASP A 43 -6.19 2.13 -15.84
CA ASP A 43 -6.02 3.57 -15.62
C ASP A 43 -7.09 4.13 -14.68
N GLN A 44 -8.35 3.64 -14.80
CA GLN A 44 -9.44 4.01 -13.90
C GLN A 44 -9.18 3.47 -12.48
N GLN A 45 -8.71 2.23 -12.35
CA GLN A 45 -8.36 1.65 -11.05
C GLN A 45 -7.23 2.44 -10.37
N MET A 46 -6.19 2.82 -11.12
CA MET A 46 -5.11 3.65 -10.58
C MET A 46 -5.59 5.06 -10.19
N ALA A 47 -6.54 5.64 -10.93
CA ALA A 47 -7.16 6.91 -10.57
C ALA A 47 -7.96 6.81 -9.25
N GLU A 48 -8.69 5.71 -9.03
CA GLU A 48 -9.37 5.44 -7.76
C GLU A 48 -8.38 5.26 -6.62
N MET A 49 -7.30 4.49 -6.82
CA MET A 49 -6.27 4.31 -5.80
C MET A 49 -5.61 5.64 -5.43
N LYS A 50 -5.35 6.50 -6.40
CA LYS A 50 -4.84 7.85 -6.14
C LYS A 50 -5.81 8.66 -5.29
N TRP A 51 -7.11 8.58 -5.58
CA TRP A 51 -8.14 9.24 -4.77
C TRP A 51 -8.12 8.73 -3.31
N PHE A 52 -7.98 7.43 -3.09
CA PHE A 52 -7.86 6.86 -1.74
C PHE A 52 -6.60 7.36 -1.00
N ILE A 53 -5.46 7.43 -1.68
CA ILE A 53 -4.21 7.94 -1.11
C ILE A 53 -4.38 9.40 -0.66
N GLU A 54 -5.00 10.24 -1.50
CA GLU A 54 -5.26 11.64 -1.19
C GLU A 54 -6.26 11.81 -0.04
N ALA A 55 -7.29 10.97 0.01
CA ALA A 55 -8.26 10.96 1.12
C ALA A 55 -7.60 10.54 2.44
N ALA A 56 -6.77 9.49 2.42
CA ALA A 56 -6.01 9.03 3.58
C ALA A 56 -5.03 10.10 4.07
N ALA A 57 -4.36 10.82 3.16
CA ALA A 57 -3.47 11.91 3.51
C ALA A 57 -4.19 13.02 4.30
N LYS A 58 -5.44 13.36 3.92
CA LYS A 58 -6.26 14.34 4.66
C LYS A 58 -6.60 13.87 6.07
N LEU A 59 -6.87 12.58 6.26
CA LEU A 59 -7.14 12.01 7.58
C LEU A 59 -5.88 11.99 8.46
N LYS A 60 -4.74 11.59 7.88
CA LYS A 60 -3.42 11.65 8.55
C LYS A 60 -3.06 13.08 8.97
N ALA A 61 -3.31 14.07 8.11
CA ALA A 61 -3.09 15.48 8.44
C ALA A 61 -3.99 15.99 9.59
N LYS A 62 -5.16 15.39 9.79
CA LYS A 62 -6.04 15.64 10.94
C LYS A 62 -5.63 14.86 12.21
N GLY A 63 -4.52 14.12 12.16
CA GLY A 63 -3.98 13.34 13.27
C GLY A 63 -4.52 11.92 13.39
N VAL A 64 -5.26 11.42 12.39
CA VAL A 64 -5.74 10.03 12.39
C VAL A 64 -4.63 9.11 11.90
N ASN A 65 -4.05 8.33 12.82
CA ASN A 65 -2.97 7.40 12.52
C ASN A 65 -3.42 5.93 12.53
N GLU A 66 -4.54 5.64 13.18
CA GLU A 66 -5.08 4.28 13.34
C GLU A 66 -6.60 4.33 13.29
N ILE A 67 -7.20 3.33 12.64
CA ILE A 67 -8.65 3.15 12.55
C ILE A 67 -8.95 1.72 12.99
N ASN A 68 -9.80 1.58 14.01
CA ASN A 68 -10.27 0.30 14.51
C ASN A 68 -11.74 0.13 14.18
N VAL A 69 -12.11 -1.02 13.62
CA VAL A 69 -13.49 -1.37 13.27
C VAL A 69 -13.85 -2.66 13.98
N VAL A 70 -14.99 -2.66 14.67
CA VAL A 70 -15.53 -3.87 15.31
C VAL A 70 -16.50 -4.52 14.34
N SER A 71 -16.20 -5.76 13.96
CA SER A 71 -16.96 -6.52 12.96
C SER A 71 -17.35 -7.89 13.50
N GLU A 72 -18.46 -8.44 13.01
CA GLU A 72 -18.87 -9.82 13.29
C GLU A 72 -17.86 -10.84 12.71
N THR A 73 -17.74 -12.02 13.31
CA THR A 73 -16.87 -13.10 12.80
C THR A 73 -17.52 -13.86 11.64
N ILE A 74 -17.66 -13.18 10.50
CA ILE A 74 -18.05 -13.79 9.22
C ILE A 74 -16.88 -13.76 8.24
N THR A 75 -16.92 -14.65 7.24
CA THR A 75 -15.82 -14.87 6.30
C THR A 75 -15.42 -13.60 5.53
N THR A 76 -16.37 -12.71 5.24
CA THR A 76 -16.11 -11.42 4.58
C THR A 76 -15.30 -10.49 5.47
N HIS A 77 -15.67 -10.33 6.73
CA HIS A 77 -14.93 -9.48 7.67
C HIS A 77 -13.54 -10.04 8.00
N GLU A 78 -13.39 -11.37 8.00
CA GLU A 78 -12.06 -11.97 8.10
C GLU A 78 -11.18 -11.62 6.90
N TYR A 79 -11.73 -11.67 5.69
CA TYR A 79 -11.01 -11.25 4.49
C TYR A 79 -10.67 -9.76 4.53
N GLU A 80 -11.62 -8.90 4.89
CA GLU A 80 -11.41 -7.46 4.98
C GLU A 80 -10.30 -7.10 5.98
N SER A 81 -10.33 -7.71 7.17
CA SER A 81 -9.34 -7.43 8.23
C SER A 81 -7.95 -8.02 7.92
N LYS A 82 -7.88 -9.23 7.35
CA LYS A 82 -6.60 -9.93 7.14
C LYS A 82 -5.95 -9.62 5.80
N VAL A 83 -6.72 -9.20 4.79
CA VAL A 83 -6.26 -8.97 3.42
C VAL A 83 -6.45 -7.52 3.04
N LEU A 84 -7.70 -7.05 2.94
CA LEU A 84 -8.01 -5.74 2.36
C LEU A 84 -7.41 -4.57 3.15
N ALA A 85 -7.45 -4.64 4.49
CA ALA A 85 -6.93 -3.58 5.37
C ALA A 85 -5.42 -3.30 5.17
N LYS A 86 -4.65 -4.26 4.63
CA LYS A 86 -3.21 -4.07 4.37
C LYS A 86 -2.95 -3.14 3.17
N ALA A 87 -3.96 -2.84 2.36
CA ALA A 87 -3.84 -1.96 1.21
C ALA A 87 -3.92 -0.46 1.57
N PHE A 88 -4.36 -0.11 2.78
CA PHE A 88 -4.74 1.26 3.18
C PHE A 88 -4.06 1.67 4.51
#